data_AF-A0A538AF92-F1
#
_entry.id   AF-A0A538AF92-F1
#
_cell.length_a   1.000
_cell.length_b   1.000
_cell.length_c   1.000
_cell.angle_alpha   90.00
_cell.angle_beta   90.00
_cell.angle_gamma   90.00
#
_symmetry.space_group_name_H-M   'P 1'
#
loop_
_entity.id
_entity.type
_entity.pdbx_description
1 polymer ?
#
loop_
_entity_poly.entity_id
_entity_poly.type
_entity_poly.pdbx_seq_one_letter_code
_entity_poly.pdbx_strand_id
1 'polypeptide(L)'
;MTAERPGRAWIRPLRLWCGLILFAYLLTHFSNHALGLISLRAMETGRVWFLALWRNPVGETLLFGALLVHWLLALWLLYRRRTLRMPVWEATQIVFGLAVPPLLVSHIVGTRLANAMYGTEDLYTRIVLFLWVLDPWNFYRQTALFV
;
A
#
# COMPACT_ATOMS: atom_id res chain seq x y z
N MET A 1 -32.12 14.73 19.56
CA MET A 1 -31.73 13.60 18.69
C MET A 1 -31.59 14.10 17.25
N THR A 2 -30.39 14.49 16.83
CA THR A 2 -30.13 14.88 15.43
C THR A 2 -30.04 13.62 14.59
N ALA A 3 -31.01 13.38 13.70
CA ALA A 3 -30.96 12.29 12.74
C ALA A 3 -29.66 12.40 11.93
N GLU A 4 -28.74 11.45 12.11
CA GLU A 4 -27.58 11.35 11.23
C GLU A 4 -28.10 11.10 9.81
N ARG A 5 -27.73 11.97 8.86
CA ARG A 5 -28.06 11.76 7.44
C ARG A 5 -27.54 10.36 7.05
N PRO A 6 -28.36 9.49 6.44
CA PRO A 6 -28.00 8.08 6.18
C PRO A 6 -26.68 7.91 5.40
N GLY A 7 -26.27 8.94 4.65
CA GLY A 7 -24.96 8.99 3.99
C GLY A 7 -23.73 9.06 4.91
N ARG A 8 -23.84 9.43 6.20
CA ARG A 8 -22.70 9.55 7.14
C ARG A 8 -22.40 8.27 7.90
N ALA A 9 -23.41 7.43 8.15
CA ALA A 9 -23.30 6.26 9.01
C ALA A 9 -22.35 5.19 8.45
N TRP A 10 -22.29 5.03 7.13
CA TRP A 10 -21.47 3.98 6.49
C TRP A 10 -20.03 4.42 6.16
N ILE A 11 -19.76 5.72 6.06
CA ILE A 11 -18.42 6.21 5.68
C ILE A 11 -17.37 5.91 6.76
N ARG A 12 -17.73 6.08 8.03
CA ARG A 12 -16.84 5.80 9.16
C ARG A 12 -16.40 4.33 9.20
N PRO A 13 -17.30 3.35 9.22
CA PRO A 13 -16.91 1.94 9.22
C PRO A 13 -16.21 1.55 7.92
N LEU A 14 -16.63 2.06 6.75
CA LEU A 14 -15.95 1.75 5.50
C LEU A 14 -14.49 2.22 5.51
N ARG A 15 -14.24 3.46 5.94
CA ARG A 15 -12.88 3.99 6.09
C ARG A 15 -12.04 3.16 7.07
N LEU A 16 -12.63 2.74 8.18
CA LEU A 16 -11.97 1.88 9.18
C LEU A 16 -11.58 0.53 8.57
N TRP A 17 -12.52 -0.16 7.93
CA TRP A 17 -12.25 -1.47 7.33
C TRP A 17 -11.21 -1.40 6.21
N CYS A 18 -11.30 -0.42 5.31
CA CYS A 18 -10.25 -0.21 4.30
C CYS A 18 -8.90 0.06 4.96
N GLY A 19 -8.86 0.90 6.00
CA GLY A 19 -7.65 1.17 6.76
C GLY A 19 -7.06 -0.08 7.42
N LEU A 20 -7.88 -0.94 8.01
CA LEU A 20 -7.44 -2.19 8.65
C LEU A 20 -6.91 -3.20 7.62
N ILE A 21 -7.54 -3.31 6.45
CA ILE A 21 -7.06 -4.19 5.37
C ILE A 21 -5.68 -3.72 4.87
N LEU A 22 -5.54 -2.42 4.60
CA LEU A 22 -4.27 -1.83 4.17
C LEU A 22 -3.19 -1.97 5.25
N PHE A 23 -3.55 -1.75 6.52
CA PHE A 23 -2.64 -1.95 7.64
C PHE A 23 -2.17 -3.40 7.76
N ALA A 24 -3.08 -4.38 7.68
CA ALA A 24 -2.72 -5.79 7.72
C ALA A 24 -1.81 -6.19 6.55
N TYR A 25 -2.09 -5.66 5.35
CA TYR A 25 -1.22 -5.85 4.19
C TYR A 25 0.17 -5.30 4.44
N LEU A 26 0.29 -4.02 4.83
CA LEU A 26 1.58 -3.37 5.08
C LEU A 26 2.35 -4.07 6.20
N LEU A 27 1.68 -4.46 7.28
CA LEU A 27 2.31 -5.18 8.39
C LEU A 27 2.94 -6.48 7.93
N THR A 28 2.18 -7.31 7.20
CA THR A 28 2.69 -8.61 6.70
C THR A 28 3.75 -8.42 5.61
N HIS A 29 3.59 -7.42 4.74
CA HIS A 29 4.54 -7.10 3.67
C HIS A 29 5.89 -6.64 4.24
N PHE A 30 5.88 -5.68 5.16
CA PHE A 30 7.08 -5.17 5.80
C PHE A 30 7.72 -6.20 6.73
N SER A 31 6.93 -7.04 7.41
CA SER A 31 7.48 -8.19 8.16
C SER A 31 8.26 -9.12 7.24
N ASN A 32 7.76 -9.38 6.03
CA ASN A 32 8.47 -10.21 5.07
C ASN A 32 9.80 -9.60 4.61
N HIS A 33 9.81 -8.28 4.36
CA HIS A 33 11.05 -7.57 4.02
C HIS A 33 12.04 -7.53 5.18
N ALA A 34 11.56 -7.39 6.42
CA ALA A 34 12.40 -7.37 7.61
C ALA A 34 13.18 -8.68 7.82
N LEU A 35 12.70 -9.81 7.27
CA LEU A 35 13.47 -11.06 7.22
C LEU A 35 14.80 -10.92 6.46
N GLY A 36 14.95 -9.88 5.64
CA GLY A 36 16.20 -9.55 4.94
C GLY A 36 17.33 -9.16 5.88
N LEU A 37 17.00 -8.70 7.08
CA LEU A 37 17.98 -8.49 8.15
C LEU A 37 18.61 -9.80 8.65
N ILE A 38 17.91 -10.93 8.45
CA ILE A 38 18.42 -12.27 8.79
C ILE A 38 19.16 -12.86 7.59
N SER A 39 18.47 -13.01 6.46
CA SER A 39 19.09 -13.46 5.20
C SER A 39 18.13 -13.33 4.01
N LEU A 40 18.70 -13.33 2.81
CA LEU A 40 17.93 -13.42 1.57
C LEU A 40 17.03 -14.67 1.50
N ARG A 41 17.54 -15.81 2.00
CA ARG A 41 16.78 -17.07 2.06
C ARG A 41 15.56 -16.94 2.99
N ALA A 42 15.69 -16.23 4.11
CA ALA A 42 14.58 -16.01 5.04
C ALA A 42 13.45 -15.19 4.39
N MET A 43 13.79 -14.09 3.68
CA MET A 43 12.82 -13.30 2.90
C MET A 43 12.09 -14.15 1.87
N GLU A 44 12.83 -15.00 1.17
CA GLU A 44 12.32 -15.86 0.10
C GLU A 44 11.36 -16.93 0.65
N THR A 45 11.70 -17.57 1.76
CA THR A 45 10.80 -18.50 2.45
C THR A 45 9.53 -17.79 2.94
N GLY A 46 9.67 -16.61 3.53
CA GLY A 46 8.52 -15.80 3.96
C GLY A 46 7.65 -15.37 2.78
N ARG A 47 8.26 -15.06 1.62
CA ARG A 47 7.56 -14.63 0.40
C ARG A 47 6.48 -15.62 0.00
N VAL A 48 6.75 -16.91 0.11
CA VAL A 48 5.81 -17.98 -0.27
C VAL A 48 4.52 -17.85 0.55
N TRP A 49 4.64 -17.66 1.87
CA TRP A 49 3.51 -17.47 2.76
C TRP A 49 2.79 -16.13 2.54
N PHE A 50 3.56 -15.07 2.34
CA PHE A 50 3.01 -13.75 2.02
C PHE A 50 2.16 -13.79 0.74
N LEU A 51 2.68 -14.41 -0.32
CA LEU A 51 1.97 -14.57 -1.59
C LEU A 51 0.78 -15.51 -1.47
N ALA A 52 0.87 -16.60 -0.70
CA ALA A 52 -0.29 -17.47 -0.48
C ALA A 52 -1.46 -16.70 0.15
N LEU A 53 -1.17 -15.82 1.12
CA LEU A 53 -2.17 -15.01 1.80
C LEU A 53 -2.78 -13.92 0.90
N TRP A 54 -1.96 -13.21 0.13
CA TRP A 54 -2.39 -12.00 -0.58
C TRP A 54 -2.57 -12.16 -2.09
N ARG A 55 -1.83 -13.07 -2.73
CA ARG A 55 -1.86 -13.30 -4.18
C ARG A 55 -2.86 -14.40 -4.54
N ASN A 56 -4.11 -14.15 -4.16
CA ASN A 56 -5.27 -14.95 -4.54
C ASN A 56 -6.44 -13.99 -4.83
N PRO A 57 -7.49 -14.42 -5.55
CA PRO A 57 -8.57 -13.52 -5.96
C PRO A 57 -9.22 -12.74 -4.82
N VAL A 58 -9.35 -13.33 -3.63
CA VAL A 58 -9.94 -12.68 -2.46
C VAL A 58 -8.99 -11.62 -1.90
N GLY A 59 -7.73 -11.99 -1.64
CA GLY A 59 -6.70 -11.08 -1.14
C GLY A 59 -6.47 -9.88 -2.06
N GLU A 60 -6.40 -10.11 -3.37
CA GLU A 60 -6.22 -9.06 -4.37
C GLU A 60 -7.42 -8.12 -4.45
N THR A 61 -8.63 -8.67 -4.47
CA THR A 61 -9.86 -7.86 -4.50
C THR A 61 -9.98 -7.00 -3.25
N LEU A 62 -9.71 -7.58 -2.07
CA LEU A 62 -9.73 -6.84 -0.81
C LEU A 62 -8.67 -5.74 -0.80
N LEU A 63 -7.45 -6.03 -1.21
CA LEU A 63 -6.34 -5.08 -1.19
C LEU A 63 -6.57 -3.91 -2.14
N PHE A 64 -6.80 -4.18 -3.43
CA PHE A 64 -6.97 -3.13 -4.44
C PHE A 64 -8.28 -2.37 -4.22
N GLY A 65 -9.34 -3.06 -3.81
CA GLY A 65 -10.60 -2.44 -3.42
C GLY A 65 -10.44 -1.51 -2.22
N ALA A 66 -9.77 -1.97 -1.15
CA ALA A 66 -9.49 -1.14 0.02
C ALA A 66 -8.62 0.06 -0.32
N LEU A 67 -7.57 -0.12 -1.13
CA LEU A 67 -6.69 0.97 -1.56
C LEU A 67 -7.46 2.05 -2.32
N LEU A 68 -8.23 1.64 -3.33
CA LEU A 68 -9.02 2.54 -4.16
C LEU A 68 -10.07 3.29 -3.33
N VAL A 69 -10.87 2.56 -2.54
CA VAL A 69 -11.92 3.15 -1.71
C VAL A 69 -11.34 4.07 -0.65
N HIS A 70 -10.25 3.68 0.03
CA HIS A 70 -9.58 4.51 1.03
C HIS A 70 -9.09 5.83 0.42
N TRP A 71 -8.43 5.75 -0.74
CA TRP A 71 -7.89 6.92 -1.43
C TRP A 71 -9.00 7.85 -1.94
N LEU A 72 -10.05 7.31 -2.57
CA LEU A 72 -11.20 8.10 -3.03
C LEU A 72 -11.95 8.76 -1.86
N LEU A 73 -12.10 8.07 -0.72
CA LEU A 73 -12.70 8.67 0.47
C LEU A 73 -11.83 9.80 1.04
N ALA A 74 -10.51 9.67 1.03
CA ALA A 74 -9.60 10.72 1.46
C ALA A 74 -9.73 11.96 0.56
N LEU A 75 -9.75 11.78 -0.76
CA LEU A 75 -9.98 12.85 -1.74
C LEU A 75 -11.35 13.51 -1.57
N TRP A 76 -12.40 12.72 -1.41
CA TRP A 76 -13.75 13.23 -1.22
C TRP A 76 -13.89 14.04 0.07
N LEU A 77 -13.28 13.58 1.16
CA LEU A 77 -13.25 14.32 2.43
C LEU A 77 -12.45 15.62 2.32
N LEU A 78 -11.33 15.60 1.58
CA LEU A 78 -10.54 16.80 1.30
C LEU A 78 -11.33 17.81 0.46
N TYR A 79 -11.97 17.37 -0.62
CA TYR A 79 -12.81 18.20 -1.49
C TYR A 79 -13.95 18.89 -0.74
N ARG A 80 -14.52 18.22 0.26
CA ARG A 80 -15.62 18.78 1.06
C ARG A 80 -15.20 19.82 2.10
N ARG A 81 -13.90 20.01 2.32
CA ARG A 81 -13.41 21.04 3.24
C ARG A 81 -13.61 22.43 2.63
N ARG A 82 -14.04 23.38 3.46
CA ARG A 82 -14.21 24.79 3.04
C ARG A 82 -12.90 25.60 3.12
N THR A 83 -11.92 25.12 3.90
CA THR A 83 -10.61 25.77 4.05
C THR A 83 -9.53 24.70 4.15
N LEU A 84 -8.31 25.03 3.74
CA LEU A 84 -7.12 24.19 3.93
C LEU A 84 -6.31 24.58 5.18
N ARG A 85 -6.88 25.42 6.06
CA ARG A 85 -6.26 25.71 7.36
C ARG A 85 -6.47 24.52 8.27
N MET A 86 -5.39 23.83 8.61
CA MET A 86 -5.40 22.61 9.42
C MET A 86 -4.12 22.52 10.26
N PRO A 87 -4.13 21.80 11.39
CA PRO A 87 -2.91 21.55 12.14
C PRO A 87 -1.90 20.75 11.30
N VAL A 88 -0.61 20.92 11.60
CA VAL A 88 0.51 20.34 10.82
C VAL A 88 0.39 18.82 10.68
N TRP A 89 -0.04 18.12 11.72
CA TRP A 89 -0.20 16.65 11.68
C TRP A 89 -1.24 16.22 10.63
N GLU A 90 -2.32 16.99 10.46
CA GLU A 90 -3.39 16.67 9.51
C GLU A 90 -2.92 16.94 8.09
N ALA A 91 -2.21 18.05 7.88
CA ALA A 91 -1.57 18.36 6.60
C ALA A 91 -0.57 17.26 6.22
N THR A 92 0.23 16.81 7.18
CA THR A 92 1.22 15.74 6.99
C THR A 92 0.53 14.45 6.54
N GLN A 93 -0.52 14.02 7.24
CA GLN A 93 -1.27 12.82 6.87
C GLN A 93 -1.87 12.91 5.46
N ILE A 94 -2.40 14.08 5.07
CA ILE A 94 -2.97 14.28 3.73
C ILE A 94 -1.86 14.24 2.66
N VAL A 95 -0.76 14.94 2.88
CA VAL A 95 0.36 14.99 1.93
C VAL A 95 0.92 13.58 1.69
N PHE A 96 1.26 12.85 2.75
CA PHE A 96 1.76 11.48 2.62
C PHE A 96 0.71 10.55 2.01
N GLY A 97 -0.55 10.62 2.47
CA GLY A 97 -1.63 9.82 1.91
C GLY A 97 -1.89 10.04 0.42
N LEU A 98 -1.64 11.25 -0.10
CA LEU A 98 -1.74 11.57 -1.53
C LEU A 98 -0.48 11.21 -2.33
N ALA A 99 0.69 11.24 -1.69
CA ALA A 99 1.96 10.88 -2.33
C ALA A 99 2.12 9.37 -2.55
N VAL A 100 1.50 8.54 -1.70
CA VAL A 100 1.62 7.08 -1.76
C VAL A 100 1.19 6.48 -3.11
N PRO A 101 -0.02 6.75 -3.67
CA PRO A 101 -0.43 6.07 -4.90
C PRO A 101 0.47 6.32 -6.11
N PRO A 102 0.89 7.57 -6.43
CA PRO A 102 1.85 7.82 -7.50
C PRO A 102 3.19 7.07 -7.31
N LEU A 103 3.72 7.05 -6.08
CA LEU A 103 4.97 6.35 -5.78
C LEU A 103 4.82 4.82 -5.91
N LEU A 104 3.65 4.30 -5.51
CA LEU A 104 3.31 2.88 -5.52
C LEU A 104 3.13 2.32 -6.94
N VAL A 105 2.86 3.16 -7.96
CA VAL A 105 2.70 2.69 -9.35
C VAL A 105 3.90 1.87 -9.80
N SER A 106 5.11 2.39 -9.60
CA SER A 106 6.35 1.69 -10.01
C SER A 106 6.53 0.35 -9.30
N HIS A 107 6.14 0.29 -8.01
CA HIS A 107 6.18 -0.92 -7.20
C HIS A 107 5.24 -2.00 -7.74
N ILE A 108 3.96 -1.65 -7.94
CA ILE A 108 2.93 -2.58 -8.43
C ILE A 108 3.25 -3.02 -9.86
N VAL A 109 3.74 -2.11 -10.70
CA VAL A 109 4.11 -2.43 -12.09
C VAL A 109 5.26 -3.42 -12.14
N GLY A 110 6.34 -3.17 -11.39
CA GLY A 110 7.55 -4.01 -11.40
C GLY A 110 7.37 -5.39 -10.74
N THR A 111 6.29 -5.57 -9.96
CA THR A 111 5.99 -6.83 -9.26
C THR A 111 4.70 -7.45 -9.79
N ARG A 112 3.55 -6.97 -9.35
CA ARG A 112 2.26 -7.60 -9.61
C ARG A 112 1.88 -7.60 -11.09
N LEU A 113 2.02 -6.46 -11.77
CA LEU A 113 1.64 -6.35 -13.18
C LEU A 113 2.63 -7.12 -14.06
N ALA A 114 3.93 -7.01 -13.80
CA ALA A 114 4.95 -7.78 -14.51
C ALA A 114 4.68 -9.29 -14.39
N ASN A 115 4.33 -9.76 -13.19
CA ASN A 115 3.94 -11.15 -12.99
C ASN A 115 2.64 -11.52 -13.73
N ALA A 116 1.62 -10.65 -13.69
CA ALA A 116 0.33 -10.91 -14.35
C ALA A 116 0.47 -11.03 -15.89
N MET A 117 1.25 -10.14 -16.48
CA MET A 117 1.34 -9.98 -17.93
C MET A 117 2.45 -10.85 -18.55
N TYR A 118 3.55 -11.06 -17.82
CA TYR A 118 4.75 -11.71 -18.33
C TYR A 118 5.19 -12.93 -17.52
N GLY A 119 4.44 -13.32 -16.49
CA GLY A 119 4.78 -14.49 -15.66
C GLY A 119 6.06 -14.33 -14.83
N THR A 120 6.58 -13.10 -14.68
CA THR A 120 7.82 -12.88 -13.93
C THR A 120 7.68 -13.31 -12.48
N GLU A 121 8.69 -13.98 -11.95
CA GLU A 121 8.73 -14.28 -10.52
C GLU A 121 9.25 -13.10 -9.70
N ASP A 122 8.58 -12.81 -8.58
CA ASP A 122 8.96 -11.75 -7.65
C ASP A 122 10.07 -12.20 -6.68
N LEU A 123 11.08 -12.87 -7.20
CA LEU A 123 12.22 -13.37 -6.42
C LEU A 123 12.95 -12.22 -5.74
N TYR A 124 13.24 -12.34 -4.45
CA TYR A 124 13.97 -11.31 -3.72
C TYR A 124 15.35 -11.07 -4.29
N THR A 125 16.04 -12.12 -4.76
CA THR A 125 17.34 -12.00 -5.43
C THR A 125 17.28 -11.05 -6.62
N ARG A 126 16.22 -11.16 -7.45
CA ARG A 126 16.01 -10.31 -8.61
C ARG A 126 15.72 -8.87 -8.20
N ILE A 127 14.82 -8.70 -7.22
CA ILE A 127 14.40 -7.37 -6.76
C ILE A 127 15.57 -6.62 -6.11
N VAL A 128 16.34 -7.28 -5.23
CA VAL A 128 17.51 -6.68 -4.57
C VAL A 128 18.59 -6.33 -5.59
N LEU A 129 18.89 -7.21 -6.54
CA LEU A 129 19.83 -6.90 -7.64
C LEU A 129 19.36 -5.67 -8.44
N PHE A 130 18.07 -5.62 -8.78
CA PHE A 130 17.50 -4.52 -9.53
C PHE A 130 17.62 -3.20 -8.77
N LEU A 131 17.19 -3.16 -7.51
CA LEU A 131 17.20 -1.93 -6.71
C LEU A 131 18.62 -1.48 -6.34
N TRP A 132 19.53 -2.40 -6.03
CA TRP A 132 20.83 -2.03 -5.48
C TRP A 132 21.91 -1.77 -6.55
N VAL A 133 21.79 -2.44 -7.70
CA VAL A 133 22.84 -2.41 -8.74
C VAL A 133 22.33 -1.82 -10.05
N LEU A 134 21.18 -2.27 -10.54
CA LEU A 134 20.72 -1.94 -11.89
C LEU A 134 20.01 -0.58 -11.96
N ASP A 135 19.22 -0.24 -10.95
CA ASP A 135 18.50 1.02 -10.84
C ASP A 135 18.43 1.54 -9.39
N PRO A 136 19.53 2.12 -8.89
CA PRO A 136 19.59 2.73 -7.56
C PRO A 136 18.59 3.88 -7.36
N TRP A 137 18.10 4.49 -8.43
CA TRP A 137 17.09 5.54 -8.30
C TRP A 137 15.74 4.97 -7.88
N ASN A 138 15.37 3.81 -8.42
CA ASN A 138 14.20 3.09 -7.95
C ASN A 138 14.35 2.63 -6.49
N PHE A 139 15.56 2.33 -6.01
CA PHE A 139 15.76 2.08 -4.58
C PHE A 139 15.28 3.26 -3.73
N TYR A 140 15.75 4.49 -3.99
CA TYR A 140 15.34 5.66 -3.21
C TYR A 140 13.83 5.92 -3.30
N ARG A 141 13.21 5.71 -4.47
CA ARG A 141 11.76 5.84 -4.64
C ARG A 141 10.97 4.83 -3.81
N GLN A 142 11.42 3.58 -3.76
CA GLN A 142 10.78 2.51 -2.99
C GLN A 142 10.96 2.71 -1.49
N THR A 143 12.12 3.20 -1.05
CA THR A 143 12.34 3.54 0.37
C THR A 143 11.51 4.75 0.82
N ALA A 144 11.21 5.70 -0.08
CA ALA A 144 10.31 6.81 0.25
C ALA A 144 8.86 6.37 0.54
N LEU A 145 8.45 5.15 0.17
CA LEU A 145 7.15 4.59 0.58
C LEU A 145 7.13 4.14 2.05
N PHE A 146 8.28 4.05 2.71
CA PHE A 146 8.41 3.63 4.10
C PHE A 146 8.31 4.79 5.11
N VAL A 147 8.50 6.04 4.66
CA VAL A 147 8.65 7.25 5.50
C VAL A 147 7.48 8.21 5.23
#